data_AF-A0A7X4E1B3-F1
#
_entry.id   AF-A0A7X4E1B3-F1
#
_cell.length_a   1.000
_cell.length_b   1.000
_cell.length_c   1.000
_cell.angle_alpha   90.00
_cell.angle_beta   90.00
_cell.angle_gamma   90.00
#
_symmetry.space_group_name_H-M   'P 1'
#
loop_
_entity.id
_entity.type
_entity.pdbx_description
1 polymer ?
#
loop_
_entity_poly.entity_id
_entity_poly.type
_entity_poly.pdbx_seq_one_letter_code
_entity_poly.pdbx_strand_id
1 'polypeptide(L)'
;MSPGETDSASNTLRVTLKPAPVWAFLEERDISQNELARLVGISSGYLSQLMSGRAHPSPRVRQRLLGVLGLTDFDDLFTISG
;
A
#
# COMPACT_ATOMS: atom_id res chain seq x y z
N MET A 1 -41.29 -15.53 14.54
CA MET A 1 -40.14 -14.87 15.20
C MET A 1 -38.97 -15.85 15.15
N SER A 2 -38.01 -15.60 14.27
CA SER A 2 -36.70 -16.25 14.27
C SER A 2 -35.67 -15.15 14.06
N PRO A 3 -34.76 -14.90 15.03
CA PRO A 3 -33.68 -13.95 14.89
C PRO A 3 -32.50 -14.64 14.20
N GLY A 4 -31.96 -14.03 13.14
CA GLY A 4 -30.84 -14.64 12.41
C GLY A 4 -30.29 -13.83 11.24
N GLU A 5 -30.91 -12.73 10.83
CA GLU A 5 -30.29 -11.75 9.96
C GLU A 5 -29.45 -10.79 10.81
N THR A 6 -28.29 -11.24 11.26
CA THR A 6 -27.19 -10.30 11.49
C THR A 6 -26.33 -10.35 10.24
N ASP A 7 -26.79 -9.58 9.26
CA ASP A 7 -26.01 -9.12 8.12
C ASP A 7 -24.86 -8.26 8.66
N SER A 8 -23.85 -8.90 9.23
CA SER A 8 -22.55 -8.29 9.48
C SER A 8 -21.83 -8.27 8.15
N ALA A 9 -22.22 -7.34 7.27
CA ALA A 9 -21.35 -6.82 6.24
C ALA A 9 -20.05 -6.39 6.94
N SER A 10 -19.08 -7.30 6.99
CA SER A 10 -17.71 -7.05 7.43
C SER A 10 -17.15 -5.99 6.49
N ASN A 11 -17.33 -4.72 6.87
CA ASN A 11 -16.77 -3.57 6.19
C ASN A 11 -15.25 -3.70 6.27
N THR A 12 -14.68 -4.41 5.30
CA THR A 12 -13.26 -4.75 5.30
C THR A 12 -12.52 -3.56 4.74
N LEU A 13 -12.08 -2.68 5.63
CA LEU A 13 -11.27 -1.51 5.28
C LEU A 13 -10.08 -1.96 4.41
N ARG A 14 -10.02 -1.43 3.20
CA ARG A 14 -8.93 -1.65 2.24
C ARG A 14 -7.97 -0.49 2.31
N VAL A 15 -6.69 -0.80 2.24
CA VAL A 15 -5.63 0.21 2.20
C VAL A 15 -4.98 0.20 0.83
N THR A 16 -4.89 1.37 0.20
CA THR A 16 -4.35 1.54 -1.15
C THR A 16 -3.12 2.43 -1.11
N LEU A 17 -2.11 2.08 -1.91
CA LEU A 17 -0.89 2.88 -2.07
C LEU A 17 -1.16 4.08 -2.97
N LYS A 18 -0.75 5.28 -2.55
CA LYS A 18 -0.72 6.47 -3.41
C LYS A 18 0.48 6.36 -4.36
N PRO A 19 0.29 6.38 -5.69
CA PRO A 19 1.43 6.26 -6.61
C PRO A 19 2.31 7.51 -6.66
N ALA A 20 1.73 8.71 -6.49
CA ALA A 20 2.46 9.96 -6.66
C ALA A 20 3.68 10.13 -5.72
N PRO A 21 3.58 9.89 -4.39
CA PRO A 21 4.73 9.93 -3.50
C PRO A 21 5.83 8.92 -3.88
N VAL A 22 5.43 7.76 -4.41
CA VAL A 22 6.37 6.73 -4.85
C VAL A 22 7.12 7.20 -6.10
N TRP A 23 6.43 7.79 -7.08
CA TRP A 23 7.09 8.32 -8.27
C TRP A 23 8.07 9.44 -7.94
N ALA A 24 7.67 10.38 -7.07
CA ALA A 24 8.56 11.44 -6.61
C ALA A 24 9.84 10.88 -5.99
N PHE A 25 9.71 9.88 -5.10
CA PHE A 25 10.86 9.21 -4.50
C PHE A 25 11.78 8.54 -5.54
N LEU A 26 11.21 7.86 -6.54
CA LEU A 26 11.99 7.18 -7.58
C LEU A 26 12.77 8.19 -8.44
N GLU A 27 12.15 9.30 -8.80
CA GLU A 27 12.77 10.40 -9.55
C GLU A 27 13.87 11.09 -8.74
N GLU A 28 13.60 11.46 -7.48
CA GLU A 28 14.57 12.12 -6.59
C GLU A 28 15.80 11.26 -6.30
N ARG A 29 15.63 9.93 -6.27
CA ARG A 29 16.70 8.97 -5.96
C ARG A 29 17.38 8.40 -7.19
N ASP A 30 16.89 8.68 -8.39
CA ASP A 30 17.33 8.08 -9.66
C ASP A 30 17.37 6.54 -9.60
N ILE A 31 16.29 5.93 -9.09
CA ILE A 31 16.17 4.47 -9.00
C ILE A 31 14.93 3.95 -9.72
N SER A 32 15.01 2.69 -10.15
CA SER A 32 13.87 1.99 -10.76
C SER A 32 12.89 1.45 -9.72
N GLN A 33 11.66 1.16 -10.15
CA GLN A 33 10.70 0.39 -9.33
C GLN A 33 11.25 -0.97 -8.88
N ASN A 34 12.06 -1.64 -9.71
CA ASN A 34 12.66 -2.91 -9.35
C ASN A 34 13.61 -2.76 -8.15
N GLU A 35 14.37 -1.66 -8.13
CA GLU A 35 15.27 -1.35 -7.03
C GLU A 35 14.48 -0.99 -5.76
N LEU A 36 13.42 -0.18 -5.88
CA LEU A 36 12.53 0.09 -4.75
C LEU A 36 11.91 -1.21 -4.19
N ALA A 37 11.43 -2.11 -5.05
CA ALA A 37 10.88 -3.39 -4.61
C ALA A 37 11.92 -4.20 -3.82
N ARG A 38 13.18 -4.21 -4.28
CA ARG A 38 14.31 -4.84 -3.57
C ARG A 38 14.55 -4.20 -2.20
N LEU A 39 14.57 -2.87 -2.11
CA LEU A 39 14.77 -2.13 -0.86
C LEU A 39 13.65 -2.40 0.16
N VAL A 40 12.40 -2.45 -0.30
CA VAL A 40 11.22 -2.78 0.53
C VAL A 40 11.20 -4.28 0.89
N GLY A 41 11.91 -5.11 0.14
CA GLY A 41 11.94 -6.56 0.31
C GLY A 41 10.64 -7.23 -0.15
N ILE A 42 10.14 -6.84 -1.32
CA ILE A 42 8.99 -7.42 -2.02
C ILE A 42 9.34 -7.70 -3.49
N SER A 43 8.51 -8.45 -4.22
CA SER A 43 8.70 -8.64 -5.65
C SER A 43 8.31 -7.39 -6.45
N SER A 44 8.98 -7.17 -7.59
CA SER A 44 8.63 -6.09 -8.51
C SER A 44 7.21 -6.21 -9.04
N GLY A 45 6.75 -7.43 -9.32
CA GLY A 45 5.36 -7.70 -9.72
C GLY A 45 4.35 -7.28 -8.64
N TYR A 46 4.64 -7.55 -7.36
CA TYR A 46 3.78 -7.10 -6.27
C TYR A 46 3.79 -5.58 -6.13
N LEU A 47 4.95 -4.92 -6.22
CA LEU A 47 5.01 -3.46 -6.23
C LEU A 47 4.17 -2.87 -7.38
N SER A 48 4.26 -3.42 -8.59
CA SER A 48 3.45 -2.99 -9.73
C SER A 48 1.94 -3.15 -9.48
N GLN A 49 1.52 -4.23 -8.82
CA GLN A 49 0.12 -4.42 -8.42
C GLN A 49 -0.32 -3.41 -7.36
N LEU A 50 0.56 -3.04 -6.42
CA LEU A 50 0.28 -1.99 -5.43
C LEU A 50 0.13 -0.62 -6.12
N MET A 51 1.07 -0.26 -7.01
CA MET A 51 1.06 1.01 -7.75
C MET A 51 -0.15 1.16 -8.67
N SER A 52 -0.72 0.05 -9.15
CA SER A 52 -1.94 0.04 -9.97
C SER A 52 -3.23 -0.14 -9.17
N GLY A 53 -3.16 -0.23 -7.84
CA GLY A 53 -4.32 -0.45 -6.96
C GLY A 53 -4.97 -1.84 -7.09
N ARG A 54 -4.33 -2.78 -7.81
CA ARG A 54 -4.84 -4.17 -7.96
C ARG A 54 -4.60 -5.03 -6.73
N ALA A 55 -3.65 -4.63 -5.89
CA ALA A 55 -3.37 -5.28 -4.62
C ALA A 55 -3.29 -4.25 -3.48
N HIS A 56 -3.50 -4.75 -2.27
CA HIS A 56 -3.46 -3.96 -1.05
C HIS A 56 -2.25 -4.40 -0.21
N PRO A 57 -1.46 -3.47 0.36
CA PRO A 57 -0.29 -3.82 1.15
C PRO A 57 -0.68 -4.32 2.54
N SER A 58 0.01 -5.36 3.01
CA SER A 58 -0.12 -5.82 4.40
C SER A 58 0.40 -4.77 5.40
N PRO A 59 0.04 -4.83 6.70
CA PRO A 59 0.63 -3.96 7.73
C PRO A 59 2.16 -3.88 7.69
N ARG A 60 2.83 -5.01 7.50
CA ARG A 60 4.30 -5.08 7.44
C ARG A 60 4.87 -4.41 6.19
N VAL A 61 4.19 -4.55 5.04
CA VAL A 61 4.60 -3.90 3.79
C VAL A 61 4.42 -2.39 3.90
N ARG A 62 3.36 -1.92 4.55
CA ARG A 62 3.13 -0.49 4.81
C ARG A 62 4.25 0.14 5.63
N GLN A 63 4.63 -0.49 6.74
CA GLN A 63 5.76 -0.04 7.57
C GLN A 63 7.07 0.02 6.80
N ARG A 64 7.35 -0.98 5.96
CA ARG A 64 8.57 -1.02 5.14
C ARG A 64 8.58 0.08 4.08
N LEU A 65 7.45 0.31 3.42
CA LEU A 65 7.32 1.38 2.43
C LEU A 65 7.54 2.75 3.08
N LEU A 66 6.88 3.05 4.21
CA LEU A 66 7.12 4.29 4.96
C LEU A 66 8.60 4.46 5.34
N GLY A 67 9.21 3.40 5.87
CA GLY A 67 10.62 3.43 6.27
C GLY A 67 11.59 3.66 5.10
N VAL A 68 11.37 3.03 3.94
CA VAL A 68 12.22 3.20 2.76
C VAL A 68 12.04 4.57 2.12
N LEU A 69 10.79 5.07 2.06
CA LEU A 69 10.49 6.38 1.50
C LEU A 69 10.82 7.53 2.46
N GLY A 70 11.14 7.23 3.74
CA GLY A 70 11.41 8.24 4.76
C GLY A 70 10.17 9.03 5.19
N LEU A 71 8.97 8.47 4.98
CA LEU A 71 7.70 9.08 5.35
C LEU A 71 7.27 8.59 6.73
N THR A 72 6.75 9.50 7.55
CA THR A 72 6.30 9.19 8.92
C THR A 72 4.78 9.13 9.05
N ASP A 73 4.04 9.89 8.23
CA ASP A 73 2.58 9.88 8.25
C ASP A 73 2.04 8.77 7.34
N PHE A 74 1.02 8.06 7.82
CA PHE A 74 0.30 7.08 7.04
C PHE A 74 -0.40 7.74 5.85
N ASP A 75 -0.99 8.91 6.07
CA ASP A 75 -1.78 9.61 5.05
C ASP A 75 -0.90 10.20 3.96
N ASP A 76 0.41 10.33 4.14
CA ASP A 76 1.32 10.73 3.07
C ASP A 76 1.41 9.67 1.97
N LEU A 77 1.26 8.39 2.32
CA LEU A 77 1.51 7.27 1.42
C LEU A 77 0.30 6.40 1.11
N PHE A 78 -0.72 6.40 1.97
CA PHE A 78 -1.85 5.48 1.85
C PHE A 78 -3.20 6.19 1.90
N THR A 79 -4.22 5.52 1.38
CA THR A 79 -5.63 5.85 1.58
C THR A 79 -6.38 4.64 2.14
N ILE A 80 -7.46 4.90 2.86
CA ILE A 80 -8.37 3.87 3.35
C ILE A 80 -9.70 4.00 2.61
N SER A 81 -10.22 2.89 2.11
CA SER A 81 -11.57 2.78 1.55
C SER A 81 -12.35 1.65 2.23
N GLY A 82 -13.65 1.86 2.42
CA GLY A 82 -14.62 0.86 2.87
C GLY A 82 -15.49 0.39 1.71
#